data_AF-A0A651FTX5-F1
#
_entry.id   AF-A0A651FTX5-F1
#
_cell.length_a   1.000
_cell.length_b   1.000
_cell.length_c   1.000
_cell.angle_alpha   90.00
_cell.angle_beta   90.00
_cell.angle_gamma   90.00
#
_symmetry.space_group_name_H-M   'P 1'
#
loop_
_entity.id
_entity.type
_entity.pdbx_description
1 polymer ?
#
loop_
_entity_poly.entity_id
_entity_poly.type
_entity_poly.pdbx_seq_one_letter_code
_entity_poly.pdbx_strand_id
1 'polypeptide(L)'
;MFDKRTEAECGPSASSPVLTRQLVEVKLKSVDTHAKHQKVPEGVYGLEAKKAMRISYVPVVHLVGAFLFLVSPEFSSASDPDSDLFSQGSIPISEETLSRFPQTPTYRAFIPERVDLSRYFPRPGNQGRQGSCVGWAIGYAARAYYSQAVEQRPVDIKENIPSPAFIYNAIRRPDSNNCDDGSFIPDGLNLLKQGALSMEEFPYSDRNCDRPSVETLNRADDFRISEWRVVSSDNLDQIKGQLARGNPVIISMRTRKDFHRLRGNRIYQSNSSPETGWHAMTVTGYDERRQAFRVINSWGTRWGDRGYAWIAYDAFREDVRGAFTIRVDSPPPSPVVIPTPVPRPRPTPAPEPAPAPEPAPVRPTDEILSGYDCARLRTEIIAGERVAVGFVGSEEDFARLDHHLSETGIRNDVQLRPWPQCEALLTLEQPLSSAGRPEISFSAPIDEESGDHLLVFDIRTPFMPGYLHLAYIQADGSVVHLRQSDATTLQTLQPGSHLRLGDGSSGGPKYRLSPPYGREMMIAIFSRSPLFSTPRRQMETEREFLTALRQSLVANPLGNESIRMITADYHSLETQEGGIK
;
A
#
# COMPACT_ATOMS: atom_id res chain seq x y z
N MET A 1 72.21 30.78 -31.53
CA MET A 1 73.29 30.83 -30.52
C MET A 1 72.62 30.59 -29.16
N PHE A 2 72.95 29.47 -28.50
CA PHE A 2 73.02 29.19 -27.04
C PHE A 2 72.49 30.25 -26.04
N ASP A 3 71.95 29.99 -24.84
CA ASP A 3 71.69 28.81 -23.99
C ASP A 3 70.86 29.31 -22.76
N LYS A 4 70.09 28.40 -22.13
CA LYS A 4 69.68 28.23 -20.70
C LYS A 4 69.37 29.37 -19.67
N ARG A 5 68.32 29.03 -18.87
CA ARG A 5 68.08 29.18 -17.39
C ARG A 5 67.74 30.61 -16.87
N THR A 6 66.89 30.90 -15.87
CA THR A 6 66.16 30.20 -14.78
C THR A 6 65.15 31.18 -14.12
N GLU A 7 64.07 30.67 -13.49
CA GLU A 7 63.29 31.19 -12.30
C GLU A 7 62.62 32.59 -12.39
N ALA A 8 61.46 32.94 -11.80
CA ALA A 8 60.41 32.30 -10.98
C ALA A 8 59.15 33.22 -10.96
N GLU A 9 57.99 32.62 -10.67
CA GLU A 9 56.77 33.13 -10.00
C GLU A 9 55.90 34.29 -10.53
N CYS A 10 54.59 33.95 -10.61
CA CYS A 10 53.37 34.68 -10.20
C CYS A 10 52.30 34.98 -11.29
N GLY A 11 51.34 34.03 -11.39
CA GLY A 11 49.89 34.26 -11.54
C GLY A 11 49.31 34.61 -12.92
N PRO A 12 48.37 33.82 -13.47
CA PRO A 12 47.48 34.30 -14.52
C PRO A 12 46.13 34.76 -13.95
N SER A 13 45.82 35.99 -14.35
CA SER A 13 44.51 36.64 -14.37
C SER A 13 43.49 35.87 -15.21
N ALA A 14 42.29 35.73 -14.63
CA ALA A 14 40.96 35.72 -15.23
C ALA A 14 40.79 35.33 -16.71
N SER A 15 40.13 34.19 -16.94
CA SER A 15 39.25 33.96 -18.09
C SER A 15 37.87 33.51 -17.59
N SER A 16 36.83 34.15 -18.12
CA SER A 16 35.42 33.92 -17.81
C SER A 16 35.00 32.46 -18.05
N PRO A 17 34.13 31.87 -17.21
CA PRO A 17 33.54 30.59 -17.55
C PRO A 17 32.38 30.81 -18.54
N VAL A 18 32.50 30.14 -19.67
CA VAL A 18 31.43 29.86 -20.63
C VAL A 18 30.29 29.17 -19.89
N LEU A 19 29.10 29.78 -19.90
CA LEU A 19 27.84 29.17 -19.46
C LEU A 19 27.63 27.85 -20.23
N THR A 20 27.85 26.74 -19.55
CA THR A 20 27.61 25.40 -20.07
C THR A 20 26.10 25.21 -20.19
N ARG A 21 25.60 24.98 -21.41
CA ARG A 21 24.20 24.59 -21.68
C ARG A 21 23.90 23.31 -20.91
N GLN A 22 23.04 23.40 -19.90
CA GLN A 22 22.53 22.24 -19.17
C GLN A 22 21.50 21.51 -20.05
N LEU A 23 21.92 20.41 -20.68
CA LEU A 23 20.99 19.36 -21.12
C LEU A 23 20.41 18.72 -19.85
N VAL A 24 19.16 19.00 -19.53
CA VAL A 24 18.42 18.15 -18.58
C VAL A 24 17.91 16.96 -19.38
N GLU A 25 18.67 15.87 -19.37
CA GLU A 25 18.17 14.53 -19.68
C GLU A 25 17.01 14.22 -18.72
N VAL A 26 15.77 14.35 -19.18
CA VAL A 26 14.63 13.83 -18.44
C VAL A 26 14.47 12.35 -18.75
N LYS A 27 15.46 11.53 -18.31
CA LYS A 27 15.29 10.22 -17.67
C LYS A 27 16.61 9.45 -17.61
N LEU A 28 17.09 9.29 -16.38
CA LEU A 28 18.16 8.40 -15.95
C LEU A 28 17.70 6.95 -16.04
N LYS A 29 18.44 6.11 -16.77
CA LYS A 29 18.63 4.72 -16.36
C LYS A 29 19.87 4.66 -15.47
N SER A 30 19.73 4.02 -14.31
CA SER A 30 20.86 3.46 -13.57
C SER A 30 21.64 2.55 -14.53
N VAL A 31 22.92 2.86 -14.71
CA VAL A 31 23.87 1.96 -15.36
C VAL A 31 24.69 1.32 -14.25
N ASP A 32 24.32 0.10 -13.87
CA ASP A 32 25.28 -0.84 -13.31
C ASP A 32 26.21 -1.28 -14.45
N THR A 33 27.49 -0.95 -14.34
CA THR A 33 28.55 -1.57 -15.14
C THR A 33 29.56 -2.23 -14.23
N HIS A 34 29.58 -3.57 -14.26
CA HIS A 34 30.63 -4.42 -13.74
C HIS A 34 31.98 -4.21 -14.46
N ALA A 35 33.08 -4.17 -13.71
CA ALA A 35 34.38 -4.84 -13.99
C ALA A 35 35.36 -4.59 -12.82
N LYS A 36 35.65 -5.60 -11.98
CA LYS A 36 36.80 -6.54 -12.00
C LYS A 36 38.14 -6.00 -11.44
N HIS A 37 38.55 -6.66 -10.35
CA HIS A 37 39.91 -7.03 -9.88
C HIS A 37 41.01 -5.99 -9.69
N GLN A 38 41.52 -5.91 -8.45
CA GLN A 38 42.93 -6.21 -8.16
C GLN A 38 43.19 -6.56 -6.68
N LYS A 39 44.01 -7.59 -6.46
CA LYS A 39 44.56 -8.06 -5.17
C LYS A 39 45.96 -7.44 -4.93
N VAL A 40 46.22 -7.00 -3.68
CA VAL A 40 47.38 -7.28 -2.76
C VAL A 40 48.80 -6.84 -3.24
N PRO A 41 49.74 -6.28 -2.42
CA PRO A 41 50.28 -6.88 -1.17
C PRO A 41 50.64 -5.96 0.02
N GLU A 42 50.49 -6.50 1.24
CA GLU A 42 51.50 -6.86 2.27
C GLU A 42 52.15 -5.71 3.08
N GLY A 43 52.14 -5.87 4.41
CA GLY A 43 52.83 -5.04 5.38
C GLY A 43 52.73 -5.64 6.79
N VAL A 44 53.72 -6.47 7.10
CA VAL A 44 53.96 -7.25 8.34
C VAL A 44 54.46 -6.37 9.49
N TYR A 45 54.08 -6.70 10.74
CA TYR A 45 54.84 -6.75 12.02
C TYR A 45 53.78 -6.94 13.13
N GLY A 46 53.74 -7.92 14.02
CA GLY A 46 54.72 -8.89 14.51
C GLY A 46 54.75 -8.83 16.04
N LEU A 47 54.44 -9.97 16.70
CA LEU A 47 54.87 -10.38 18.06
C LEU A 47 54.20 -9.66 19.27
N GLU A 48 53.89 -10.27 20.42
CA GLU A 48 53.99 -11.65 20.91
C GLU A 48 53.08 -11.82 22.16
N ALA A 49 52.78 -13.07 22.48
CA ALA A 49 51.97 -13.51 23.61
C ALA A 49 52.74 -13.66 24.93
N LYS A 50 51.98 -13.81 26.04
CA LYS A 50 52.20 -14.61 27.29
C LYS A 50 51.69 -13.81 28.52
N LYS A 51 51.15 -14.38 29.61
CA LYS A 51 50.76 -15.73 30.04
C LYS A 51 49.96 -15.55 31.36
N ALA A 52 49.15 -16.55 31.67
CA ALA A 52 48.25 -16.68 32.82
C ALA A 52 48.91 -16.56 34.21
N MET A 53 48.10 -16.22 35.22
CA MET A 53 48.33 -16.62 36.62
C MET A 53 47.00 -16.85 37.35
N ARG A 54 46.77 -18.09 37.79
CA ARG A 54 45.75 -18.50 38.77
C ARG A 54 46.29 -18.29 40.17
N ILE A 55 45.45 -17.87 41.12
CA ILE A 55 45.70 -18.04 42.55
C ILE A 55 44.39 -18.50 43.21
N SER A 56 44.45 -19.68 43.83
CA SER A 56 43.44 -20.22 44.74
C SER A 56 43.75 -19.78 46.16
N TYR A 57 42.73 -19.50 46.97
CA TYR A 57 42.85 -19.48 48.44
C TYR A 57 41.51 -19.88 49.10
N VAL A 58 41.58 -20.86 50.01
CA VAL A 58 40.62 -21.20 51.07
C VAL A 58 41.48 -21.40 52.32
N PRO A 59 41.09 -20.89 53.51
CA PRO A 59 40.65 -21.83 54.56
C PRO A 59 39.55 -21.33 55.56
N VAL A 60 38.71 -22.29 55.96
CA VAL A 60 38.30 -22.68 57.34
C VAL A 60 37.43 -21.74 58.21
N VAL A 61 36.15 -22.15 58.31
CA VAL A 61 35.26 -22.42 59.47
C VAL A 61 35.53 -21.76 60.84
N HIS A 62 34.51 -21.05 61.36
CA HIS A 62 34.09 -21.15 62.77
C HIS A 62 32.55 -21.13 62.91
N LEU A 63 32.07 -22.06 63.74
CA LEU A 63 30.70 -22.35 64.14
C LEU A 63 30.27 -21.43 65.30
N VAL A 64 29.10 -20.77 65.22
CA VAL A 64 28.28 -20.42 66.40
C VAL A 64 26.82 -20.55 66.00
N GLY A 65 26.10 -21.43 66.71
CA GLY A 65 24.68 -21.68 66.52
C GLY A 65 23.81 -20.66 67.25
N ALA A 66 22.67 -20.34 66.63
CA ALA A 66 21.49 -19.83 67.31
C ALA A 66 20.26 -20.50 66.67
N PHE A 67 19.60 -21.35 67.44
CA PHE A 67 18.34 -21.99 67.11
C PHE A 67 17.24 -20.91 67.10
N LEU A 68 16.69 -20.60 65.94
CA LEU A 68 15.42 -19.89 65.78
C LEU A 68 14.44 -20.84 65.10
N PHE A 69 13.42 -21.24 65.85
CA PHE A 69 12.25 -21.96 65.36
C PHE A 69 11.56 -21.09 64.29
N LEU A 70 11.67 -21.49 63.02
CA LEU A 70 10.81 -21.02 61.96
C LEU A 70 9.99 -22.19 61.45
N VAL A 71 8.68 -22.09 61.69
CA VAL A 71 7.65 -22.86 61.00
C VAL A 71 7.72 -22.45 59.54
N SER A 72 8.30 -23.29 58.69
CA SER A 72 8.21 -23.13 57.23
C SER A 72 6.78 -23.49 56.81
N PRO A 73 6.03 -22.61 56.12
CA PRO A 73 4.89 -23.09 55.38
C PRO A 73 5.45 -23.92 54.22
N GLU A 74 5.02 -25.17 54.13
CA GLU A 74 5.11 -25.96 52.90
C GLU A 74 4.36 -25.17 51.82
N PHE A 75 5.08 -24.38 51.05
CA PHE A 75 4.60 -23.94 49.74
C PHE A 75 4.57 -25.20 48.88
N SER A 76 3.43 -25.89 48.88
CA SER A 76 3.00 -26.62 47.70
C SER A 76 3.07 -25.63 46.55
N SER A 77 4.02 -25.82 45.63
CA SER A 77 3.91 -25.19 44.33
C SER A 77 2.69 -25.81 43.67
N ALA A 78 1.54 -25.17 43.85
CA ALA A 78 0.46 -25.29 42.89
C ALA A 78 1.10 -24.94 41.53
N SER A 79 1.27 -25.96 40.70
CA SER A 79 1.57 -25.80 39.29
C SER A 79 0.51 -24.86 38.71
N ASP A 80 0.94 -23.69 38.27
CA ASP A 80 0.12 -22.70 37.59
C ASP A 80 -0.56 -23.37 36.37
N PRO A 81 -1.90 -23.46 36.29
CA PRO A 81 -2.58 -24.27 35.28
C PRO A 81 -2.63 -23.65 33.88
N ASP A 82 -2.02 -22.49 33.64
CA ASP A 82 -1.84 -21.90 32.31
C ASP A 82 -0.41 -21.34 32.15
N SER A 83 0.59 -22.21 31.94
CA SER A 83 1.76 -21.76 31.19
C SER A 83 1.27 -21.38 29.79
N ASP A 84 1.21 -20.10 29.43
CA ASP A 84 0.63 -19.63 28.17
C ASP A 84 1.05 -20.54 26.98
N LEU A 85 0.09 -21.27 26.41
CA LEU A 85 0.32 -22.22 25.32
C LEU A 85 0.28 -21.45 23.98
N PHE A 86 1.43 -21.34 23.33
CA PHE A 86 1.59 -20.65 22.05
C PHE A 86 1.82 -21.63 20.90
N SER A 87 0.88 -22.59 20.75
CA SER A 87 0.96 -23.58 19.68
C SER A 87 0.89 -22.91 18.30
N GLN A 88 1.58 -23.55 17.35
CA GLN A 88 1.80 -23.12 15.98
C GLN A 88 1.50 -24.29 15.06
N GLY A 89 1.36 -24.06 13.76
CA GLY A 89 1.03 -25.16 12.85
C GLY A 89 0.69 -24.72 11.43
N SER A 90 1.10 -23.52 11.03
CA SER A 90 1.07 -23.15 9.62
C SER A 90 2.25 -23.83 8.96
N ILE A 91 2.04 -24.52 7.84
CA ILE A 91 3.15 -25.05 7.06
C ILE A 91 3.47 -24.01 5.96
N PRO A 92 4.71 -23.47 5.90
CA PRO A 92 5.07 -22.49 4.89
C PRO A 92 5.05 -23.11 3.49
N ILE A 93 4.74 -22.28 2.50
CA ILE A 93 4.68 -22.66 1.09
C ILE A 93 5.79 -21.92 0.37
N SER A 94 6.47 -22.59 -0.57
CA SER A 94 7.51 -21.94 -1.37
C SER A 94 6.92 -20.85 -2.25
N GLU A 95 7.69 -19.79 -2.52
CA GLU A 95 7.30 -18.72 -3.43
C GLU A 95 6.93 -19.26 -4.83
N GLU A 96 7.66 -20.28 -5.30
CA GLU A 96 7.35 -20.98 -6.55
C GLU A 96 5.96 -21.64 -6.55
N THR A 97 5.54 -22.20 -5.41
CA THR A 97 4.21 -22.78 -5.31
C THR A 97 3.15 -21.69 -5.19
N LEU A 98 3.44 -20.60 -4.46
CA LEU A 98 2.52 -19.46 -4.33
C LEU A 98 2.24 -18.78 -5.67
N SER A 99 3.23 -18.66 -6.54
CA SER A 99 3.08 -18.01 -7.85
C SER A 99 2.16 -18.78 -8.82
N ARG A 100 1.91 -20.06 -8.56
CA ARG A 100 1.00 -20.90 -9.35
C ARG A 100 -0.47 -20.69 -9.00
N PHE A 101 -0.79 -20.06 -7.86
CA PHE A 101 -2.15 -19.76 -7.47
C PHE A 101 -2.62 -18.41 -8.05
N PRO A 102 -3.94 -18.18 -8.18
CA PRO A 102 -4.48 -16.89 -8.61
C PRO A 102 -3.98 -15.73 -7.72
N GLN A 103 -3.37 -14.72 -8.34
CA GLN A 103 -2.84 -13.54 -7.64
C GLN A 103 -3.90 -12.44 -7.56
N THR A 104 -3.86 -11.61 -6.52
CA THR A 104 -4.59 -10.35 -6.53
C THR A 104 -4.02 -9.39 -7.57
N PRO A 105 -4.86 -8.63 -8.29
CA PRO A 105 -4.36 -7.57 -9.15
C PRO A 105 -3.60 -6.55 -8.31
N THR A 106 -2.57 -5.94 -8.89
CA THR A 106 -1.80 -4.88 -8.24
C THR A 106 -2.75 -3.78 -7.77
N TYR A 107 -2.80 -3.54 -6.47
CA TYR A 107 -3.52 -2.42 -5.89
C TYR A 107 -2.87 -1.11 -6.30
N ARG A 108 -3.66 -0.26 -6.94
CA ARG A 108 -3.23 1.01 -7.54
C ARG A 108 -4.18 2.15 -7.15
N ALA A 109 -4.85 2.10 -6.01
CA ALA A 109 -5.77 3.16 -5.57
C ALA A 109 -5.24 3.88 -4.32
N PHE A 110 -5.96 4.93 -3.88
CA PHE A 110 -5.65 5.63 -2.64
C PHE A 110 -5.67 4.68 -1.44
N ILE A 111 -4.58 4.68 -0.67
CA ILE A 111 -4.46 3.96 0.60
C ILE A 111 -4.79 4.95 1.72
N PRO A 112 -5.93 4.80 2.42
CA PRO A 112 -6.22 5.57 3.64
C PRO A 112 -5.05 5.59 4.62
N GLU A 113 -4.92 6.64 5.43
CA GLU A 113 -3.86 6.67 6.46
C GLU A 113 -4.04 5.56 7.52
N ARG A 114 -5.27 5.08 7.68
CA ARG A 114 -5.61 4.02 8.63
C ARG A 114 -6.84 3.26 8.15
N VAL A 115 -6.81 1.94 8.34
CA VAL A 115 -7.97 1.06 8.21
C VAL A 115 -8.03 0.17 9.45
N ASP A 116 -9.23 -0.02 9.99
CA ASP A 116 -9.48 -0.93 11.13
C ASP A 116 -10.78 -1.69 10.94
N LEU A 117 -10.66 -2.96 10.57
CA LEU A 117 -11.79 -3.87 10.34
C LEU A 117 -12.20 -4.61 11.62
N SER A 118 -11.51 -4.41 12.76
CA SER A 118 -11.64 -5.27 13.94
C SER A 118 -13.05 -5.34 14.52
N ARG A 119 -13.91 -4.34 14.26
CA ARG A 119 -15.30 -4.29 14.75
C ARG A 119 -16.19 -5.42 14.21
N TYR A 120 -15.79 -6.03 13.11
CA TYR A 120 -16.54 -7.08 12.44
C TYR A 120 -16.01 -8.50 12.76
N PHE A 121 -14.94 -8.61 13.54
CA PHE A 121 -14.36 -9.90 13.91
C PHE A 121 -15.00 -10.42 15.20
N PRO A 122 -15.08 -11.76 15.37
CA PRO A 122 -15.38 -12.34 16.67
C PRO A 122 -14.30 -11.96 17.69
N ARG A 123 -14.63 -12.13 18.98
CA ARG A 123 -13.65 -11.97 20.06
C ARG A 123 -12.48 -12.96 19.84
N PRO A 124 -11.22 -12.58 20.04
CA PRO A 124 -10.10 -13.50 19.79
C PRO A 124 -10.23 -14.81 20.58
N GLY A 125 -10.21 -15.92 19.85
CA GLY A 125 -10.31 -17.27 20.41
C GLY A 125 -8.95 -17.84 20.85
N ASN A 126 -8.96 -19.09 21.32
CA ASN A 126 -7.76 -19.77 21.82
C ASN A 126 -7.67 -21.20 21.25
N GLN A 127 -6.61 -21.47 20.48
CA GLN A 127 -6.35 -22.78 19.90
C GLN A 127 -5.74 -23.79 20.89
N GLY A 128 -5.36 -23.34 22.09
CA GLY A 128 -4.76 -24.20 23.10
C GLY A 128 -3.51 -24.90 22.59
N ARG A 129 -3.45 -26.23 22.77
CA ARG A 129 -2.27 -27.05 22.46
C ARG A 129 -2.16 -27.49 21.01
N GLN A 130 -3.21 -27.32 20.22
CA GLN A 130 -3.29 -27.89 18.88
C GLN A 130 -2.60 -27.00 17.84
N GLY A 131 -1.97 -27.61 16.84
CA GLY A 131 -1.36 -26.93 15.70
C GLY A 131 -2.39 -26.40 14.68
N SER A 132 -3.54 -25.90 15.16
CA SER A 132 -4.73 -25.60 14.36
C SER A 132 -4.84 -24.14 13.91
N CYS A 133 -3.78 -23.35 14.05
CA CYS A 133 -3.79 -21.91 13.73
C CYS A 133 -4.35 -21.58 12.34
N VAL A 134 -4.18 -22.47 11.34
CA VAL A 134 -4.77 -22.29 10.00
C VAL A 134 -6.30 -22.26 10.07
N GLY A 135 -6.93 -23.24 10.73
CA GLY A 135 -8.40 -23.28 10.89
C GLY A 135 -8.93 -22.04 11.63
N TRP A 136 -8.19 -21.56 12.64
CA TRP A 136 -8.51 -20.34 13.35
C TRP A 136 -8.36 -19.08 12.48
N ALA A 137 -7.27 -18.95 11.72
CA ALA A 137 -7.04 -17.80 10.87
C ALA A 137 -8.07 -17.72 9.74
N ILE A 138 -8.31 -18.81 9.02
CA ILE A 138 -9.17 -18.78 7.84
C ILE A 138 -10.66 -18.83 8.18
N GLY A 139 -11.05 -19.66 9.15
CA GLY A 139 -12.45 -19.89 9.51
C GLY A 139 -12.92 -18.90 10.56
N TYR A 140 -12.38 -19.05 11.77
CA TYR A 140 -12.80 -18.27 12.93
C TYR A 140 -12.57 -16.77 12.75
N ALA A 141 -11.43 -16.35 12.20
CA ALA A 141 -11.14 -14.94 11.99
C ALA A 141 -11.64 -14.43 10.62
N ALA A 142 -10.98 -14.83 9.53
CA ALA A 142 -11.21 -14.23 8.22
C ALA A 142 -12.60 -14.53 7.65
N ARG A 143 -13.11 -15.76 7.74
CA ARG A 143 -14.43 -16.11 7.18
C ARG A 143 -15.59 -15.63 8.05
N ALA A 144 -15.46 -15.70 9.38
CA ALA A 144 -16.46 -15.14 10.29
C ALA A 144 -16.62 -13.61 10.12
N TYR A 145 -15.54 -12.90 9.79
CA TYR A 145 -15.61 -11.48 9.45
C TYR A 145 -16.68 -11.20 8.37
N TYR A 146 -16.77 -12.03 7.33
CA TYR A 146 -17.77 -11.87 6.28
C TYR A 146 -19.18 -12.21 6.76
N SER A 147 -19.34 -13.15 7.69
CA SER A 147 -20.63 -13.41 8.35
C SER A 147 -21.19 -12.12 8.95
N GLN A 148 -20.36 -11.35 9.68
CA GLN A 148 -20.81 -10.08 10.25
C GLN A 148 -20.89 -8.94 9.24
N ALA A 149 -19.83 -8.74 8.44
CA ALA A 149 -19.66 -7.54 7.63
C ALA A 149 -20.54 -7.53 6.37
N VAL A 150 -20.86 -8.71 5.84
CA VAL A 150 -21.58 -8.88 4.57
C VAL A 150 -22.93 -9.54 4.79
N GLU A 151 -22.95 -10.66 5.50
CA GLU A 151 -24.17 -11.45 5.70
C GLU A 151 -25.01 -10.96 6.90
N GLN A 152 -24.51 -9.97 7.63
CA GLN A 152 -25.16 -9.36 8.81
C GLN A 152 -25.52 -10.36 9.92
N ARG A 153 -24.77 -11.47 10.00
CA ARG A 153 -24.88 -12.49 11.04
C ARG A 153 -23.98 -12.15 12.23
N PRO A 154 -24.53 -11.94 13.44
CA PRO A 154 -23.73 -11.59 14.61
C PRO A 154 -22.67 -12.64 14.96
N VAL A 155 -21.40 -12.24 15.06
CA VAL A 155 -20.26 -13.14 15.34
C VAL A 155 -19.93 -13.28 16.83
N ASP A 156 -20.86 -12.93 17.71
CA ASP A 156 -20.91 -13.31 19.11
C ASP A 156 -21.74 -14.59 19.35
N ILE A 157 -22.42 -15.06 18.30
CA ILE A 157 -23.28 -16.25 18.24
C ILE A 157 -22.50 -17.38 17.54
N LYS A 158 -22.37 -18.56 18.17
CA LYS A 158 -21.48 -19.64 17.69
C LYS A 158 -21.92 -20.23 16.37
N GLU A 159 -23.21 -20.22 16.13
CA GLU A 159 -23.89 -20.71 14.93
C GLU A 159 -23.46 -19.93 13.68
N ASN A 160 -23.01 -18.68 13.87
CA ASN A 160 -22.57 -17.78 12.79
C ASN A 160 -21.05 -17.77 12.60
N ILE A 161 -20.31 -18.62 13.33
CA ILE A 161 -18.85 -18.67 13.30
C ILE A 161 -18.42 -20.03 12.72
N PRO A 162 -17.66 -20.07 11.60
CA PRO A 162 -17.12 -21.32 11.08
C PRO A 162 -16.22 -22.00 12.11
N SER A 163 -16.38 -23.31 12.31
CA SER A 163 -15.62 -24.07 13.27
C SER A 163 -14.15 -24.25 12.82
N PRO A 164 -13.16 -23.69 13.54
CA PRO A 164 -11.75 -23.98 13.30
C PRO A 164 -11.39 -25.46 13.48
N ALA A 165 -12.10 -26.21 14.33
CA ALA A 165 -11.85 -27.65 14.53
C ALA A 165 -12.27 -28.47 13.30
N PHE A 166 -13.49 -28.31 12.80
CA PHE A 166 -13.95 -28.89 11.54
C PHE A 166 -12.94 -28.66 10.40
N ILE A 167 -12.52 -27.40 10.21
CA ILE A 167 -11.59 -27.02 9.16
C ILE A 167 -10.23 -27.72 9.36
N TYR A 168 -9.60 -27.55 10.53
CA TYR A 168 -8.29 -28.15 10.81
C TYR A 168 -8.32 -29.67 10.71
N ASN A 169 -9.33 -30.32 11.31
CA ASN A 169 -9.44 -31.76 11.34
C ASN A 169 -9.63 -32.35 9.94
N ALA A 170 -10.31 -31.65 9.03
CA ALA A 170 -10.46 -32.06 7.65
C ALA A 170 -9.14 -31.96 6.85
N ILE A 171 -8.34 -30.92 7.08
CA ILE A 171 -7.14 -30.61 6.28
C ILE A 171 -5.80 -31.03 6.90
N ARG A 172 -5.80 -31.52 8.15
CA ARG A 172 -4.58 -32.01 8.81
C ARG A 172 -3.91 -33.10 7.95
N ARG A 173 -2.61 -33.32 8.16
CA ARG A 173 -1.86 -34.30 7.35
C ARG A 173 -2.41 -35.74 7.49
N PRO A 174 -2.57 -36.49 6.38
CA PRO A 174 -3.18 -37.83 6.36
C PRO A 174 -2.40 -38.91 7.09
N ASP A 175 -1.09 -38.79 7.13
CA ASP A 175 -0.10 -39.75 7.61
C ASP A 175 0.20 -39.66 9.11
N SER A 176 -0.53 -38.84 9.86
CA SER A 176 -0.27 -38.59 11.28
C SER A 176 -1.53 -38.57 12.13
N ASN A 177 -1.43 -39.08 13.35
CA ASN A 177 -2.44 -38.93 14.40
C ASN A 177 -2.07 -37.81 15.39
N ASN A 178 -0.98 -37.08 15.13
CA ASN A 178 -0.58 -35.96 15.96
C ASN A 178 -1.36 -34.70 15.57
N CYS A 179 -2.07 -34.13 16.54
CA CYS A 179 -2.86 -32.91 16.34
C CYS A 179 -2.00 -31.63 16.30
N ASP A 180 -0.67 -31.75 16.32
CA ASP A 180 0.28 -30.63 16.24
C ASP A 180 1.02 -30.55 14.90
N ASP A 181 0.71 -31.42 13.95
CA ASP A 181 1.43 -31.48 12.65
C ASP A 181 1.13 -30.33 11.69
N GLY A 182 0.22 -29.44 12.08
CA GLY A 182 -0.15 -28.28 11.28
C GLY A 182 -0.88 -28.62 9.98
N SER A 183 -0.98 -27.61 9.11
CA SER A 183 -1.65 -27.71 7.80
C SER A 183 -1.22 -26.56 6.87
N PHE A 184 -1.52 -26.67 5.57
CA PHE A 184 -1.32 -25.60 4.60
C PHE A 184 -2.56 -24.70 4.50
N ILE A 185 -2.36 -23.38 4.44
CA ILE A 185 -3.47 -22.41 4.30
C ILE A 185 -4.35 -22.70 3.05
N PRO A 186 -3.79 -22.96 1.85
CA PRO A 186 -4.58 -23.26 0.65
C PRO A 186 -5.50 -24.49 0.78
N ASP A 187 -5.13 -25.51 1.56
CA ASP A 187 -5.98 -26.68 1.74
C ASP A 187 -7.28 -26.30 2.45
N GLY A 188 -7.17 -25.48 3.50
CA GLY A 188 -8.32 -24.94 4.21
C GLY A 188 -9.14 -23.97 3.36
N LEU A 189 -8.49 -23.13 2.55
CA LEU A 189 -9.19 -22.24 1.61
C LEU A 189 -9.93 -23.02 0.52
N ASN A 190 -9.38 -24.15 0.05
CA ASN A 190 -10.05 -25.03 -0.89
C ASN A 190 -11.21 -25.79 -0.25
N LEU A 191 -11.09 -26.21 1.02
CA LEU A 191 -12.21 -26.78 1.78
C LEU A 191 -13.37 -25.79 1.88
N LEU A 192 -13.09 -24.51 2.19
CA LEU A 192 -14.13 -23.48 2.32
C LEU A 192 -14.88 -23.19 1.02
N LYS A 193 -14.42 -23.66 -0.16
CA LYS A 193 -15.24 -23.62 -1.38
C LYS A 193 -16.47 -24.55 -1.30
N GLN A 194 -16.37 -25.63 -0.53
CA GLN A 194 -17.48 -26.54 -0.25
C GLN A 194 -18.33 -26.05 0.91
N GLY A 195 -17.68 -25.41 1.89
CA GLY A 195 -18.29 -24.80 3.07
C GLY A 195 -17.65 -25.31 4.36
N ALA A 196 -18.26 -24.97 5.49
CA ALA A 196 -17.86 -25.44 6.81
C ALA A 196 -19.06 -25.60 7.73
N LEU A 197 -18.88 -26.37 8.80
CA LEU A 197 -19.81 -26.38 9.93
C LEU A 197 -19.55 -25.21 10.88
N SER A 198 -20.57 -24.79 11.59
CA SER A 198 -20.46 -23.76 12.63
C SER A 198 -19.76 -24.29 13.90
N MET A 199 -19.36 -23.36 14.77
CA MET A 199 -18.85 -23.65 16.12
C MET A 199 -19.88 -24.29 17.05
N GLU A 200 -21.18 -24.20 16.73
CA GLU A 200 -22.22 -24.94 17.47
C GLU A 200 -22.26 -26.40 17.02
N GLU A 201 -22.26 -26.65 15.71
CA GLU A 201 -22.38 -27.98 15.13
C GLU A 201 -21.10 -28.82 15.25
N PHE A 202 -19.93 -28.18 15.26
CA PHE A 202 -18.64 -28.82 15.45
C PHE A 202 -17.81 -28.05 16.49
N PRO A 203 -18.07 -28.24 17.80
CA PRO A 203 -17.39 -27.49 18.85
C PRO A 203 -15.88 -27.72 18.88
N TYR A 204 -15.13 -26.66 19.21
CA TYR A 204 -13.67 -26.72 19.28
C TYR A 204 -13.17 -27.53 20.49
N SER A 205 -12.17 -28.39 20.25
CA SER A 205 -11.40 -29.09 21.29
C SER A 205 -9.94 -29.15 20.88
N ASP A 206 -9.04 -28.65 21.71
CA ASP A 206 -7.58 -28.70 21.46
C ASP A 206 -6.98 -30.09 21.73
N ARG A 207 -7.80 -31.06 22.14
CA ARG A 207 -7.42 -32.45 22.44
C ARG A 207 -7.89 -33.44 21.39
N ASN A 208 -8.74 -33.02 20.45
CA ASN A 208 -9.31 -33.89 19.44
C ASN A 208 -9.08 -33.31 18.04
N CYS A 209 -8.44 -34.11 17.17
CA CYS A 209 -8.29 -33.81 15.75
C CYS A 209 -8.86 -34.90 14.83
N ASP A 210 -9.83 -35.70 15.28
CA ASP A 210 -10.47 -36.74 14.49
C ASP A 210 -11.06 -36.16 13.21
N ARG A 211 -10.78 -36.84 12.08
CA ARG A 211 -11.28 -36.41 10.77
C ARG A 211 -12.81 -36.49 10.77
N PRO A 212 -13.50 -35.45 10.30
CA PRO A 212 -14.93 -35.53 10.07
C PRO A 212 -15.27 -36.69 9.13
N SER A 213 -16.41 -37.36 9.38
CA SER A 213 -16.89 -38.40 8.47
C SER A 213 -17.25 -37.79 7.10
N VAL A 214 -17.31 -38.62 6.05
CA VAL A 214 -17.76 -38.19 4.72
C VAL A 214 -19.15 -37.55 4.76
N GLU A 215 -20.06 -38.10 5.57
CA GLU A 215 -21.39 -37.52 5.80
C GLU A 215 -21.30 -36.13 6.43
N THR A 216 -20.41 -35.95 7.42
CA THR A 216 -20.19 -34.64 8.07
C THR A 216 -19.59 -33.62 7.11
N LEU A 217 -18.71 -34.05 6.20
CA LEU A 217 -18.14 -33.18 5.17
C LEU A 217 -19.21 -32.77 4.14
N ASN A 218 -20.05 -33.70 3.70
CA ASN A 218 -21.06 -33.44 2.66
C ASN A 218 -22.17 -32.49 3.11
N ARG A 219 -22.47 -32.43 4.42
CA ARG A 219 -23.47 -31.50 4.97
C ARG A 219 -22.93 -30.11 5.32
N ALA A 220 -21.64 -29.87 5.15
CA ALA A 220 -21.00 -28.60 5.52
C ALA A 220 -21.13 -27.57 4.40
N ASP A 221 -22.35 -27.06 4.16
CA ASP A 221 -22.68 -26.20 3.03
C ASP A 221 -22.81 -24.70 3.33
N ASP A 222 -22.76 -24.30 4.60
CA ASP A 222 -22.64 -22.88 5.02
C ASP A 222 -21.18 -22.39 4.90
N PHE A 223 -20.95 -21.10 5.10
CA PHE A 223 -19.66 -20.42 5.13
C PHE A 223 -18.82 -20.59 3.86
N ARG A 224 -19.47 -20.87 2.74
CA ARG A 224 -18.81 -20.98 1.43
C ARG A 224 -18.07 -19.70 1.06
N ILE A 225 -16.94 -19.88 0.39
CA ILE A 225 -16.23 -18.82 -0.33
C ILE A 225 -16.31 -19.12 -1.82
N SER A 226 -16.49 -18.09 -2.63
CA SER A 226 -16.52 -18.22 -4.09
C SER A 226 -15.11 -18.41 -4.64
N GLU A 227 -14.15 -17.66 -4.09
CA GLU A 227 -12.76 -17.68 -4.55
C GLU A 227 -11.78 -17.21 -3.46
N TRP A 228 -10.50 -17.54 -3.66
CA TRP A 228 -9.40 -17.03 -2.86
C TRP A 228 -8.23 -16.68 -3.76
N ARG A 229 -7.41 -15.71 -3.33
CA ARG A 229 -6.24 -15.24 -4.09
C ARG A 229 -5.04 -15.05 -3.16
N VAL A 230 -3.85 -15.23 -3.72
CA VAL A 230 -2.59 -14.85 -3.08
C VAL A 230 -2.41 -13.34 -3.19
N VAL A 231 -2.02 -12.71 -2.09
CA VAL A 231 -1.64 -11.30 -2.04
C VAL A 231 -0.12 -11.23 -1.96
N SER A 232 0.52 -10.42 -2.80
CA SER A 232 1.98 -10.23 -2.70
C SER A 232 2.34 -9.62 -1.35
N SER A 233 3.15 -10.33 -0.57
CA SER A 233 3.68 -9.86 0.72
C SER A 233 4.91 -8.96 0.57
N ASP A 234 5.56 -8.97 -0.60
CA ASP A 234 6.76 -8.15 -0.89
C ASP A 234 6.40 -6.67 -1.02
N ASN A 235 5.19 -6.40 -1.50
CA ASN A 235 4.64 -5.06 -1.58
C ASN A 235 3.52 -4.89 -0.55
N LEU A 236 3.84 -4.23 0.57
CA LEU A 236 2.90 -3.97 1.65
C LEU A 236 1.64 -3.22 1.20
N ASP A 237 1.70 -2.47 0.10
CA ASP A 237 0.53 -1.77 -0.42
C ASP A 237 -0.51 -2.72 -1.01
N GLN A 238 -0.12 -3.93 -1.41
CA GLN A 238 -1.07 -4.96 -1.79
C GLN A 238 -1.89 -5.41 -0.58
N ILE A 239 -1.23 -5.58 0.57
CA ILE A 239 -1.88 -5.92 1.84
C ILE A 239 -2.79 -4.76 2.29
N LYS A 240 -2.26 -3.52 2.32
CA LYS A 240 -3.03 -2.32 2.67
C LYS A 240 -4.21 -2.11 1.74
N GLY A 241 -4.03 -2.39 0.45
CA GLY A 241 -5.05 -2.28 -0.58
C GLY A 241 -6.21 -3.24 -0.41
N GLN A 242 -5.94 -4.49 -0.01
CA GLN A 242 -6.99 -5.44 0.37
C GLN A 242 -7.77 -4.93 1.58
N LEU A 243 -7.06 -4.48 2.62
CA LEU A 243 -7.68 -3.93 3.82
C LEU A 243 -8.53 -2.69 3.50
N ALA A 244 -8.03 -1.78 2.65
CA ALA A 244 -8.74 -0.59 2.16
C ALA A 244 -9.97 -0.92 1.32
N ARG A 245 -10.05 -2.12 0.74
CA ARG A 245 -11.24 -2.65 0.07
C ARG A 245 -12.15 -3.45 1.00
N GLY A 246 -11.86 -3.48 2.31
CA GLY A 246 -12.65 -4.21 3.29
C GLY A 246 -12.35 -5.71 3.35
N ASN A 247 -11.25 -6.16 2.73
CA ASN A 247 -10.84 -7.57 2.73
C ASN A 247 -9.76 -7.80 3.80
N PRO A 248 -10.01 -8.63 4.83
CA PRO A 248 -8.96 -9.14 5.70
C PRO A 248 -7.93 -9.96 4.93
N VAL A 249 -6.69 -9.95 5.40
CA VAL A 249 -5.60 -10.72 4.78
C VAL A 249 -5.12 -11.80 5.74
N ILE A 250 -5.30 -13.05 5.37
CA ILE A 250 -4.77 -14.21 6.09
C ILE A 250 -3.28 -14.28 5.82
N ILE A 251 -2.45 -14.45 6.84
CA ILE A 251 -1.00 -14.51 6.71
C ILE A 251 -0.42 -15.80 7.32
N SER A 252 0.65 -16.30 6.73
CA SER A 252 1.58 -17.25 7.36
C SER A 252 2.85 -16.50 7.73
N MET A 253 3.11 -16.40 9.03
CA MET A 253 4.23 -15.66 9.59
C MET A 253 5.13 -16.57 10.41
N ARG A 254 6.44 -16.41 10.24
CA ARG A 254 7.43 -16.99 11.12
C ARG A 254 7.40 -16.27 12.46
N THR A 255 7.20 -17.02 13.53
CA THR A 255 7.17 -16.47 14.90
C THR A 255 8.49 -16.71 15.61
N ARG A 256 8.74 -15.89 16.63
CA ARG A 256 9.94 -15.92 17.48
C ARG A 256 9.54 -15.84 18.96
N LYS A 257 10.47 -16.19 19.85
CA LYS A 257 10.20 -16.24 21.31
C LYS A 257 9.70 -14.93 21.92
N ASP A 258 10.08 -13.79 21.36
CA ASP A 258 9.65 -12.47 21.80
C ASP A 258 8.24 -12.12 21.33
N PHE A 259 7.79 -12.64 20.18
CA PHE A 259 6.40 -12.54 19.73
C PHE A 259 5.44 -13.19 20.74
N HIS A 260 5.81 -14.35 21.29
CA HIS A 260 5.05 -15.04 22.35
C HIS A 260 4.89 -14.18 23.62
N ARG A 261 5.87 -13.32 23.89
CA ARG A 261 5.93 -12.46 25.08
C ARG A 261 5.28 -11.09 24.83
N LEU A 262 4.67 -10.86 23.68
CA LEU A 262 3.99 -9.60 23.39
C LEU A 262 2.84 -9.39 24.38
N ARG A 263 2.77 -8.19 24.96
CA ARG A 263 1.74 -7.79 25.92
C ARG A 263 1.32 -6.35 25.63
N GLY A 264 0.03 -6.07 25.81
CA GLY A 264 -0.56 -4.75 25.59
C GLY A 264 -0.42 -4.27 24.14
N ASN A 265 -0.50 -2.96 23.95
CA ASN A 265 -0.53 -2.30 22.64
C ASN A 265 0.83 -2.16 21.94
N ARG A 266 1.83 -2.95 22.33
CA ARG A 266 3.19 -2.87 21.79
C ARG A 266 3.21 -3.24 20.31
N ILE A 267 4.05 -2.54 19.55
CA ILE A 267 4.33 -2.88 18.16
C ILE A 267 5.44 -3.93 18.16
N TYR A 268 5.14 -5.10 17.62
CA TYR A 268 6.11 -6.15 17.38
C TYR A 268 7.10 -5.73 16.30
N GLN A 269 8.37 -5.93 16.60
CA GLN A 269 9.50 -5.70 15.71
C GLN A 269 10.24 -7.02 15.57
N SER A 270 10.64 -7.38 14.35
CA SER A 270 11.52 -8.53 14.16
C SER A 270 12.88 -8.22 14.79
N ASN A 271 13.48 -9.23 15.40
CA ASN A 271 14.81 -9.16 15.97
C ASN A 271 15.47 -10.54 15.97
N SER A 272 16.71 -10.61 16.46
CA SER A 272 17.51 -11.84 16.51
C SER A 272 17.02 -12.89 17.53
N SER A 273 15.82 -12.76 18.10
CA SER A 273 15.24 -13.79 18.96
C SER A 273 15.09 -15.12 18.21
N PRO A 274 15.30 -16.26 18.88
CA PRO A 274 15.16 -17.57 18.25
C PRO A 274 13.77 -17.78 17.66
N GLU A 275 13.75 -18.33 16.45
CA GLU A 275 12.55 -18.77 15.75
C GLU A 275 11.87 -19.89 16.55
N THR A 276 10.54 -19.87 16.56
CA THR A 276 9.71 -20.87 17.26
C THR A 276 8.93 -21.75 16.30
N GLY A 277 8.62 -21.24 15.10
CA GLY A 277 7.84 -21.95 14.10
C GLY A 277 6.93 -21.02 13.29
N TRP A 278 6.05 -21.59 12.49
CA TRP A 278 5.19 -20.87 11.54
C TRP A 278 3.75 -20.83 12.04
N HIS A 279 3.16 -19.64 12.02
CA HIS A 279 1.86 -19.34 12.59
C HIS A 279 0.96 -18.66 11.59
N ALA A 280 -0.32 -19.06 11.57
CA ALA A 280 -1.32 -18.42 10.73
C ALA A 280 -2.14 -17.42 11.56
N MET A 281 -2.33 -16.22 11.03
CA MET A 281 -3.12 -15.14 11.65
C MET A 281 -3.90 -14.38 10.58
N THR A 282 -4.78 -13.47 10.99
CA THR A 282 -5.48 -12.58 10.05
C THR A 282 -5.15 -11.13 10.33
N VAL A 283 -4.73 -10.40 9.30
CA VAL A 283 -4.56 -8.95 9.30
C VAL A 283 -5.93 -8.29 9.22
N THR A 284 -6.19 -7.41 10.16
CA THR A 284 -7.46 -6.73 10.40
C THR A 284 -7.41 -5.24 10.09
N GLY A 285 -6.22 -4.68 9.85
CA GLY A 285 -6.07 -3.25 9.60
C GLY A 285 -4.61 -2.83 9.54
N TYR A 286 -4.40 -1.53 9.34
CA TYR A 286 -3.10 -0.90 9.35
C TYR A 286 -3.20 0.56 9.79
N ASP A 287 -2.09 1.13 10.24
CA ASP A 287 -2.00 2.53 10.65
C ASP A 287 -0.64 3.08 10.20
N GLU A 288 -0.66 4.03 9.25
CA GLU A 288 0.55 4.64 8.70
C GLU A 288 1.30 5.47 9.74
N ARG A 289 0.64 5.99 10.79
CA ARG A 289 1.37 6.69 11.86
C ARG A 289 2.17 5.72 12.74
N ARG A 290 1.67 4.49 12.88
CA ARG A 290 2.36 3.41 13.61
C ARG A 290 3.38 2.67 12.75
N GLN A 291 3.28 2.80 11.43
CA GLN A 291 4.03 1.97 10.47
C GLN A 291 3.85 0.47 10.76
N ALA A 292 2.60 0.05 10.99
CA ALA A 292 2.30 -1.31 11.44
C ALA A 292 0.94 -1.83 10.95
N PHE A 293 0.87 -3.14 10.75
CA PHE A 293 -0.37 -3.90 10.53
C PHE A 293 -0.95 -4.38 11.86
N ARG A 294 -2.28 -4.40 11.97
CA ARG A 294 -2.99 -4.97 13.11
C ARG A 294 -3.44 -6.39 12.79
N VAL A 295 -3.12 -7.36 13.63
CA VAL A 295 -3.55 -8.76 13.47
C VAL A 295 -4.44 -9.23 14.60
N ILE A 296 -5.38 -10.12 14.28
CA ILE A 296 -6.09 -10.96 15.25
C ILE A 296 -5.37 -12.30 15.35
N ASN A 297 -5.15 -12.76 16.58
CA ASN A 297 -4.47 -14.02 16.88
C ASN A 297 -5.43 -15.03 17.56
N SER A 298 -4.99 -16.27 17.67
CA SER A 298 -5.72 -17.42 18.23
C SER A 298 -5.08 -17.96 19.52
N TRP A 299 -4.47 -17.09 20.34
CA TRP A 299 -3.88 -17.43 21.64
C TRP A 299 -4.65 -16.82 22.83
N GLY A 300 -5.93 -16.50 22.61
CA GLY A 300 -6.82 -15.95 23.61
C GLY A 300 -6.64 -14.46 23.88
N THR A 301 -7.58 -13.90 24.64
CA THR A 301 -7.65 -12.47 24.94
C THR A 301 -6.59 -11.98 25.94
N ARG A 302 -5.89 -12.90 26.62
CA ARG A 302 -4.79 -12.56 27.54
C ARG A 302 -3.47 -12.26 26.82
N TRP A 303 -3.32 -12.73 25.58
CA TRP A 303 -2.14 -12.46 24.76
C TRP A 303 -2.24 -11.10 24.06
N GLY A 304 -1.10 -10.39 23.92
CA GLY A 304 -1.03 -9.12 23.20
C GLY A 304 -1.96 -8.03 23.75
N ASP A 305 -2.61 -7.30 22.84
CA ASP A 305 -3.65 -6.31 23.12
C ASP A 305 -5.03 -6.97 22.96
N ARG A 306 -5.50 -7.64 24.01
CA ARG A 306 -6.81 -8.33 24.04
C ARG A 306 -6.95 -9.39 22.93
N GLY A 307 -5.88 -10.09 22.58
CA GLY A 307 -5.82 -11.07 21.50
C GLY A 307 -5.45 -10.50 20.13
N TYR A 308 -5.19 -9.19 20.05
CA TYR A 308 -4.64 -8.53 18.87
C TYR A 308 -3.17 -8.16 19.06
N ALA A 309 -2.49 -7.84 17.97
CA ALA A 309 -1.14 -7.26 18.01
C ALA A 309 -0.94 -6.28 16.87
N TRP A 310 0.01 -5.37 17.05
CA TRP A 310 0.58 -4.57 15.96
C TRP A 310 1.89 -5.21 15.53
N ILE A 311 2.08 -5.39 14.22
CA ILE A 311 3.31 -5.91 13.60
C ILE A 311 3.87 -4.81 12.73
N ALA A 312 5.09 -4.35 13.03
CA ALA A 312 5.76 -3.33 12.23
C ALA A 312 5.90 -3.78 10.77
N TYR A 313 5.84 -2.83 9.85
CA TYR A 313 5.99 -3.08 8.42
C TYR A 313 7.27 -3.82 8.05
N ASP A 314 8.38 -3.51 8.71
CA ASP A 314 9.66 -4.19 8.46
C ASP A 314 9.65 -5.63 8.97
N ALA A 315 9.10 -5.86 10.17
CA ALA A 315 8.89 -7.21 10.71
C ALA A 315 7.96 -8.04 9.81
N PHE A 316 6.91 -7.42 9.27
CA PHE A 316 6.00 -8.08 8.34
C PHE A 316 6.72 -8.52 7.07
N ARG A 317 7.52 -7.65 6.44
CA ARG A 317 8.33 -8.01 5.25
C ARG A 317 9.32 -9.12 5.56
N GLU A 318 9.96 -9.09 6.73
CA GLU A 318 10.97 -10.07 7.09
C GLU A 318 10.37 -11.46 7.37
N ASP A 319 9.27 -11.53 8.12
CA ASP A 319 8.80 -12.79 8.69
C ASP A 319 7.55 -13.40 8.02
N VAL A 320 6.83 -12.65 7.16
CA VAL A 320 5.66 -13.18 6.43
C VAL A 320 6.09 -13.82 5.10
N ARG A 321 5.64 -15.05 4.83
CA ARG A 321 5.91 -15.77 3.56
C ARG A 321 4.66 -16.29 2.85
N GLY A 322 3.48 -15.97 3.34
CA GLY A 322 2.24 -16.23 2.62
C GLY A 322 1.19 -15.24 3.05
N ALA A 323 0.47 -14.67 2.09
CA ALA A 323 -0.65 -13.77 2.33
C ALA A 323 -1.79 -14.10 1.37
N PHE A 324 -3.02 -14.15 1.87
CA PHE A 324 -4.18 -14.62 1.12
C PHE A 324 -5.40 -13.78 1.45
N THR A 325 -6.27 -13.59 0.47
CA THR A 325 -7.60 -13.03 0.65
C THR A 325 -8.65 -14.02 0.18
N ILE A 326 -9.82 -14.00 0.80
CA ILE A 326 -11.00 -14.72 0.36
C ILE A 326 -12.00 -13.75 -0.27
N ARG A 327 -12.93 -14.26 -1.08
CA ARG A 327 -14.12 -13.56 -1.52
C ARG A 327 -15.34 -14.43 -1.29
N VAL A 328 -16.44 -13.77 -0.96
CA VAL A 328 -17.78 -14.33 -0.88
C VAL A 328 -18.64 -13.68 -1.99
N ASP A 329 -19.86 -14.16 -2.19
CA ASP A 329 -20.69 -13.75 -3.35
C ASP A 329 -21.00 -12.25 -3.39
N SER A 330 -21.00 -11.58 -2.23
CA SER A 330 -21.16 -10.13 -2.12
C SER A 330 -19.86 -9.47 -1.63
N PRO A 331 -19.41 -8.35 -2.23
CA PRO A 331 -18.22 -7.65 -1.77
C PRO A 331 -18.45 -7.04 -0.38
N PRO A 332 -17.41 -6.95 0.47
CA PRO A 332 -17.53 -6.31 1.77
C PRO A 332 -17.76 -4.80 1.62
N PRO A 333 -18.44 -4.17 2.60
CA PRO A 333 -18.61 -2.73 2.60
C PRO A 333 -17.24 -2.05 2.65
N SER A 334 -17.06 -0.99 1.86
CA SER A 334 -15.83 -0.21 1.91
C SER A 334 -15.60 0.30 3.35
N PRO A 335 -14.37 0.19 3.88
CA PRO A 335 -14.05 0.69 5.20
C PRO A 335 -14.40 2.17 5.30
N VAL A 336 -15.00 2.57 6.41
CA VAL A 336 -15.18 4.01 6.70
C VAL A 336 -13.79 4.59 6.89
N VAL A 337 -13.30 5.33 5.89
CA VAL A 337 -12.09 6.14 6.02
C VAL A 337 -12.38 7.16 7.11
N ILE A 338 -11.77 7.01 8.29
CA ILE A 338 -11.86 8.01 9.34
C ILE A 338 -10.93 9.14 8.91
N PRO A 339 -11.43 10.29 8.43
CA PRO A 339 -10.56 11.41 8.10
C PRO A 339 -9.81 11.82 9.35
N THR A 340 -8.50 12.02 9.22
CA THR A 340 -7.68 12.56 10.28
C THR A 340 -8.25 13.90 10.72
N PRO A 341 -8.46 14.14 12.03
CA PRO A 341 -9.08 15.38 12.48
C PRO A 341 -8.16 16.55 12.12
N VAL A 342 -8.54 17.30 11.09
CA VAL A 342 -8.00 18.63 10.81
C VAL A 342 -8.35 19.50 12.02
N PRO A 343 -7.41 20.27 12.60
CA PRO A 343 -7.74 21.22 13.66
C PRO A 343 -8.82 22.16 13.12
N ARG A 344 -10.04 22.09 13.66
CA ARG A 344 -11.12 23.01 13.27
C ARG A 344 -10.77 24.41 13.76
N PRO A 345 -10.79 25.46 12.91
CA PRO A 345 -10.96 26.82 13.39
C PRO A 345 -12.29 26.93 14.16
N ARG A 346 -12.29 27.80 15.16
CA ARG A 346 -13.41 28.03 16.09
C ARG A 346 -14.67 28.39 15.29
N PRO A 347 -15.85 27.79 15.57
CA PRO A 347 -17.04 28.03 14.77
C PRO A 347 -17.54 29.47 14.96
N THR A 348 -17.67 30.18 13.85
CA THR A 348 -18.57 31.32 13.70
C THR A 348 -20.01 30.77 13.63
N PRO A 349 -21.02 31.42 14.24
CA PRO A 349 -22.40 30.92 14.19
C PRO A 349 -22.90 30.89 12.74
N ALA A 350 -23.30 29.72 12.25
CA ALA A 350 -23.93 29.56 10.95
C ALA A 350 -25.44 29.86 11.05
N PRO A 351 -26.04 30.52 10.05
CA PRO A 351 -27.49 30.69 9.97
C PRO A 351 -28.20 29.35 9.71
N GLU A 352 -29.46 29.30 10.11
CA GLU A 352 -30.35 28.14 10.10
C GLU A 352 -30.52 27.52 8.69
N PRO A 353 -30.46 26.18 8.55
CA PRO A 353 -30.50 25.53 7.25
C PRO A 353 -31.92 25.51 6.66
N ALA A 354 -32.03 25.92 5.40
CA ALA A 354 -33.22 25.73 4.57
C ALA A 354 -33.47 24.22 4.32
N PRO A 355 -34.73 23.80 4.15
CA PRO A 355 -35.08 22.39 3.93
C PRO A 355 -34.49 21.85 2.62
N ALA A 356 -33.93 20.65 2.70
CA ALA A 356 -33.32 19.95 1.57
C ALA A 356 -34.39 19.49 0.56
N PRO A 357 -34.15 19.64 -0.75
CA PRO A 357 -35.03 19.09 -1.78
C PRO A 357 -34.93 17.56 -1.85
N GLU A 358 -36.06 16.93 -2.12
CA GLU A 358 -36.24 15.48 -2.26
C GLU A 358 -35.43 14.93 -3.46
N PRO A 359 -34.76 13.76 -3.32
CA PRO A 359 -33.91 13.21 -4.38
C PRO A 359 -34.76 12.72 -5.57
N ALA A 360 -34.38 13.16 -6.77
CA ALA A 360 -35.02 12.76 -8.02
C ALA A 360 -34.77 11.27 -8.35
N PRO A 361 -35.70 10.59 -9.04
CA PRO A 361 -35.55 9.19 -9.43
C PRO A 361 -34.39 9.00 -10.43
N VAL A 362 -33.50 8.06 -10.13
CA VAL A 362 -32.35 7.64 -10.96
C VAL A 362 -32.86 6.98 -12.24
N ARG A 363 -32.31 7.37 -13.41
CA ARG A 363 -32.74 6.83 -14.71
C ARG A 363 -31.97 5.54 -15.04
N PRO A 364 -32.53 4.60 -15.84
CA PRO A 364 -31.90 3.31 -16.16
C PRO A 364 -30.49 3.38 -16.79
N THR A 365 -30.09 4.53 -17.34
CA THR A 365 -28.76 4.73 -17.91
C THR A 365 -27.66 5.06 -16.91
N ASP A 366 -28.01 5.44 -15.67
CA ASP A 366 -27.01 5.75 -14.65
C ASP A 366 -26.42 4.48 -14.03
N GLU A 367 -27.15 3.36 -14.08
CA GLU A 367 -26.70 2.05 -13.57
C GLU A 367 -25.59 1.46 -14.44
N ILE A 368 -25.71 1.58 -15.77
CA ILE A 368 -24.71 1.07 -16.75
C ILE A 368 -23.38 1.81 -16.66
N LEU A 369 -23.38 3.07 -16.23
CA LEU A 369 -22.18 3.91 -16.10
C LEU A 369 -21.57 3.90 -14.70
N SER A 370 -22.10 3.06 -13.80
CA SER A 370 -21.61 2.89 -12.43
C SER A 370 -20.78 1.60 -12.28
N GLY A 371 -20.00 1.47 -11.21
CA GLY A 371 -19.26 0.23 -10.91
C GLY A 371 -17.93 0.04 -11.63
N TYR A 372 -17.33 1.11 -12.17
CA TYR A 372 -15.99 1.09 -12.77
C TYR A 372 -14.96 1.73 -11.84
N ASP A 373 -13.83 1.04 -11.63
CA ASP A 373 -12.72 1.56 -10.83
C ASP A 373 -11.95 2.65 -11.63
N CYS A 374 -11.54 3.73 -10.96
CA CYS A 374 -10.78 4.83 -11.58
C CYS A 374 -11.44 5.37 -12.87
N ALA A 375 -12.74 5.64 -12.80
CA ALA A 375 -13.54 6.04 -13.96
C ALA A 375 -14.42 7.26 -13.66
N ARG A 376 -14.70 8.04 -14.71
CA ARG A 376 -15.70 9.09 -14.69
C ARG A 376 -16.46 9.02 -16.00
N LEU A 377 -17.73 8.63 -15.92
CA LEU A 377 -18.57 8.39 -17.09
C LEU A 377 -19.84 9.23 -16.99
N ARG A 378 -20.31 9.72 -18.12
CA ARG A 378 -21.60 10.42 -18.25
C ARG A 378 -22.14 10.25 -19.67
N THR A 379 -23.44 10.52 -19.84
CA THR A 379 -24.04 10.59 -21.18
C THR A 379 -24.22 12.03 -21.61
N GLU A 380 -23.93 12.30 -22.88
CA GLU A 380 -24.22 13.54 -23.58
C GLU A 380 -25.09 13.27 -24.81
N ILE A 381 -25.74 14.33 -25.32
CA ILE A 381 -26.42 14.30 -26.61
C ILE A 381 -25.58 15.12 -27.58
N ILE A 382 -24.97 14.45 -28.57
CA ILE A 382 -24.13 15.07 -29.59
C ILE A 382 -24.79 14.82 -30.94
N ALA A 383 -25.14 15.88 -31.65
CA ALA A 383 -25.84 15.81 -32.95
C ALA A 383 -27.12 14.94 -32.93
N GLY A 384 -27.81 14.85 -31.78
CA GLY A 384 -29.04 14.06 -31.62
C GLY A 384 -28.81 12.61 -31.19
N GLU A 385 -27.57 12.14 -31.13
CA GLU A 385 -27.21 10.80 -30.65
C GLU A 385 -26.79 10.82 -29.18
N ARG A 386 -27.14 9.78 -28.42
CA ARG A 386 -26.62 9.60 -27.06
C ARG A 386 -25.21 9.05 -27.13
N VAL A 387 -24.28 9.76 -26.50
CA VAL A 387 -22.85 9.41 -26.48
C VAL A 387 -22.40 9.26 -25.03
N ALA A 388 -21.76 8.14 -24.71
CA ALA A 388 -21.04 7.98 -23.45
C ALA A 388 -19.68 8.67 -23.57
N VAL A 389 -19.39 9.61 -22.67
CA VAL A 389 -18.15 10.38 -22.65
C VAL A 389 -17.48 10.26 -21.29
N GLY A 390 -16.16 10.48 -21.26
CA GLY A 390 -15.38 10.46 -20.03
C GLY A 390 -14.19 9.51 -20.12
N PHE A 391 -13.88 8.80 -19.05
CA PHE A 391 -12.77 7.84 -19.04
C PHE A 391 -12.98 6.63 -18.13
N VAL A 392 -12.22 5.57 -18.42
CA VAL A 392 -12.03 4.37 -17.58
C VAL A 392 -10.55 4.10 -17.34
N GLY A 393 -10.26 3.43 -16.22
CA GLY A 393 -8.90 3.19 -15.73
C GLY A 393 -8.16 2.00 -16.33
N SER A 394 -8.86 1.07 -17.00
CA SER A 394 -8.28 -0.18 -17.48
C SER A 394 -8.87 -0.62 -18.82
N GLU A 395 -8.11 -1.42 -19.57
CA GLU A 395 -8.58 -2.02 -20.83
C GLU A 395 -9.73 -3.00 -20.60
N GLU A 396 -9.73 -3.72 -19.47
CA GLU A 396 -10.81 -4.62 -19.07
C GLU A 396 -12.11 -3.85 -18.82
N ASP A 397 -12.03 -2.74 -18.08
CA ASP A 397 -13.17 -1.86 -17.85
C ASP A 397 -13.66 -1.21 -19.15
N PHE A 398 -12.74 -0.84 -20.05
CA PHE A 398 -13.09 -0.31 -21.37
C PHE A 398 -13.83 -1.34 -22.21
N ALA A 399 -13.33 -2.57 -22.30
CA ALA A 399 -14.00 -3.65 -23.04
C ALA A 399 -15.36 -4.01 -22.44
N ARG A 400 -15.46 -4.05 -21.10
CA ARG A 400 -16.73 -4.29 -20.41
C ARG A 400 -17.75 -3.17 -20.70
N LEU A 401 -17.31 -1.92 -20.66
CA LEU A 401 -18.15 -0.77 -20.98
C LEU A 401 -18.60 -0.78 -22.45
N ASP A 402 -17.68 -1.01 -23.37
CA ASP A 402 -17.98 -1.05 -24.81
C ASP A 402 -19.03 -2.12 -25.13
N HIS A 403 -18.88 -3.32 -24.54
CA HIS A 403 -19.86 -4.39 -24.65
C HIS A 403 -21.25 -3.95 -24.14
N HIS A 404 -21.36 -3.41 -22.92
CA HIS A 404 -22.64 -2.94 -22.39
C HIS A 404 -23.25 -1.81 -23.22
N LEU A 405 -22.45 -0.86 -23.71
CA LEU A 405 -22.95 0.26 -24.52
C LEU A 405 -23.50 -0.22 -25.87
N SER A 406 -22.87 -1.24 -26.48
CA SER A 406 -23.30 -1.82 -27.75
C SER A 406 -24.74 -2.39 -27.71
N GLU A 407 -25.19 -2.86 -26.55
CA GLU A 407 -26.55 -3.39 -26.36
C GLU A 407 -27.62 -2.30 -26.18
N THR A 408 -27.19 -1.05 -25.92
CA THR A 408 -28.07 0.08 -25.58
C THR A 408 -28.21 1.12 -26.69
N GLY A 409 -27.44 0.99 -27.77
CA GLY A 409 -27.39 1.96 -28.86
C GLY A 409 -26.73 3.30 -28.49
N ILE A 410 -26.00 3.37 -27.38
CA ILE A 410 -25.23 4.55 -26.97
C ILE A 410 -23.85 4.48 -27.64
N ARG A 411 -23.45 5.55 -28.34
CA ARG A 411 -22.12 5.63 -28.97
C ARG A 411 -21.05 5.75 -27.88
N ASN A 412 -20.00 4.95 -27.96
CA ASN A 412 -18.86 5.01 -27.04
C ASN A 412 -17.83 6.05 -27.51
N ASP A 413 -17.61 7.10 -26.72
CA ASP A 413 -16.56 8.12 -26.90
C ASP A 413 -15.74 8.29 -25.60
N VAL A 414 -15.67 7.20 -24.83
CA VAL A 414 -14.93 7.12 -23.58
C VAL A 414 -13.45 6.92 -23.89
N GLN A 415 -12.58 7.52 -23.08
CA GLN A 415 -11.13 7.44 -23.26
C GLN A 415 -10.52 6.48 -22.24
N LEU A 416 -9.52 5.72 -22.67
CA LEU A 416 -8.71 4.92 -21.74
C LEU A 416 -7.69 5.81 -21.04
N ARG A 417 -7.76 5.87 -19.71
CA ARG A 417 -6.86 6.65 -18.84
C ARG A 417 -6.24 5.73 -17.80
N PRO A 418 -5.13 5.05 -18.11
CA PRO A 418 -4.52 4.14 -17.14
C PRO A 418 -4.11 4.87 -15.88
N TRP A 419 -4.03 4.17 -14.76
CA TRP A 419 -3.36 4.70 -13.57
C TRP A 419 -1.93 5.15 -13.92
N PRO A 420 -1.45 6.33 -13.47
CA PRO A 420 -2.09 7.26 -12.53
C PRO A 420 -2.93 8.37 -13.16
N GLN A 421 -3.10 8.37 -14.49
CA GLN A 421 -3.82 9.42 -15.22
C GLN A 421 -5.25 9.59 -14.74
N CYS A 422 -6.03 8.49 -14.68
CA CYS A 422 -7.43 8.55 -14.25
C CYS A 422 -7.57 9.17 -12.85
N GLU A 423 -6.68 8.82 -11.92
CA GLU A 423 -6.75 9.32 -10.55
C GLU A 423 -6.34 10.79 -10.45
N ALA A 424 -5.38 11.23 -11.25
CA ALA A 424 -5.03 12.63 -11.35
C ALA A 424 -6.25 13.44 -11.84
N LEU A 425 -6.99 12.94 -12.84
CA LEU A 425 -8.21 13.56 -13.35
C LEU A 425 -9.34 13.57 -12.31
N LEU A 426 -9.55 12.47 -11.58
CA LEU A 426 -10.52 12.41 -10.47
C LEU A 426 -10.14 13.41 -9.36
N THR A 427 -8.86 13.45 -8.99
CA THR A 427 -8.34 14.38 -7.98
C THR A 427 -8.53 15.84 -8.39
N LEU A 428 -8.40 16.14 -9.69
CA LEU A 428 -8.49 17.48 -10.26
C LEU A 428 -9.88 17.82 -10.83
N GLU A 429 -10.92 17.03 -10.55
CA GLU A 429 -12.24 17.21 -11.17
C GLU A 429 -12.80 18.64 -11.02
N GLN A 430 -12.71 19.19 -9.80
CA GLN A 430 -13.15 20.55 -9.55
C GLN A 430 -12.24 21.60 -10.24
N PRO A 431 -10.90 21.57 -10.11
CA PRO A 431 -10.01 22.44 -10.90
C PRO A 431 -10.21 22.36 -12.42
N LEU A 432 -10.50 21.18 -12.96
CA LEU A 432 -10.70 20.94 -14.40
C LEU A 432 -12.05 21.47 -14.91
N SER A 433 -13.05 21.58 -14.04
CA SER A 433 -14.37 22.14 -14.36
C SER A 433 -14.48 23.64 -14.08
N SER A 434 -13.44 24.24 -13.50
CA SER A 434 -13.42 25.67 -13.19
C SER A 434 -13.25 26.55 -14.43
N ALA A 435 -13.84 27.74 -14.43
CA ALA A 435 -13.63 28.73 -15.49
C ALA A 435 -12.22 29.34 -15.40
N GLY A 436 -11.70 29.86 -16.52
CA GLY A 436 -10.39 30.53 -16.55
C GLY A 436 -9.21 29.57 -16.35
N ARG A 437 -9.24 28.41 -17.00
CA ARG A 437 -8.18 27.40 -16.96
C ARG A 437 -6.95 27.86 -17.75
N PRO A 438 -5.74 27.38 -17.42
CA PRO A 438 -4.64 27.46 -18.36
C PRO A 438 -5.02 26.73 -19.65
N GLU A 439 -4.48 27.14 -20.78
CA GLU A 439 -4.61 26.41 -22.06
C GLU A 439 -3.29 25.71 -22.34
N ILE A 440 -3.33 24.42 -22.65
CA ILE A 440 -2.16 23.63 -23.00
C ILE A 440 -2.30 23.14 -24.43
N SER A 441 -1.26 23.36 -25.23
CA SER A 441 -1.05 22.65 -26.50
C SER A 441 0.35 22.09 -26.55
N PHE A 442 0.57 21.11 -27.42
CA PHE A 442 1.88 20.50 -27.60
C PHE A 442 2.22 20.38 -29.09
N SER A 443 3.52 20.27 -29.38
CA SER A 443 4.05 19.96 -30.71
C SER A 443 5.27 19.06 -30.57
N ALA A 444 5.57 18.28 -31.62
CA ALA A 444 6.71 17.37 -31.64
C ALA A 444 7.71 17.68 -32.76
N PRO A 445 8.33 18.88 -32.76
CA PRO A 445 9.29 19.24 -33.80
C PRO A 445 10.54 18.36 -33.74
N ILE A 446 11.18 18.19 -34.89
CA ILE A 446 12.49 17.54 -34.98
C ILE A 446 13.55 18.58 -34.56
N ASP A 447 14.42 18.21 -33.62
CA ASP A 447 15.58 19.02 -33.28
C ASP A 447 16.60 18.95 -34.42
N GLU A 448 16.87 20.08 -35.08
CA GLU A 448 17.81 20.12 -36.22
C GLU A 448 19.23 19.67 -35.85
N GLU A 449 19.61 19.81 -34.58
CA GLU A 449 20.95 19.47 -34.08
C GLU A 449 21.14 17.98 -33.81
N SER A 450 20.13 17.33 -33.20
CA SER A 450 20.22 15.92 -32.80
C SER A 450 19.46 14.97 -33.72
N GLY A 451 18.51 15.47 -34.52
CA GLY A 451 17.56 14.65 -35.28
C GLY A 451 16.46 14.03 -34.42
N ASP A 452 16.45 14.27 -33.11
CA ASP A 452 15.48 13.71 -32.17
C ASP A 452 14.14 14.45 -32.23
N HIS A 453 13.03 13.75 -31.98
CA HIS A 453 11.74 14.40 -31.74
C HIS A 453 11.74 15.04 -30.34
N LEU A 454 11.57 16.35 -30.30
CA LEU A 454 11.36 17.08 -29.05
C LEU A 454 9.89 17.05 -28.66
N LEU A 455 9.61 17.17 -27.37
CA LEU A 455 8.28 17.40 -26.85
C LEU A 455 8.18 18.85 -26.38
N VAL A 456 7.47 19.67 -27.15
CA VAL A 456 7.37 21.11 -26.89
C VAL A 456 5.96 21.44 -26.43
N PHE A 457 5.86 22.11 -25.29
CA PHE A 457 4.59 22.54 -24.71
C PHE A 457 4.45 24.05 -24.81
N ASP A 458 3.28 24.47 -25.26
CA ASP A 458 2.83 25.86 -25.25
C ASP A 458 1.72 25.99 -24.22
N ILE A 459 1.93 26.86 -23.23
CA ILE A 459 1.01 27.10 -22.13
C ILE A 459 0.59 28.56 -22.15
N ARG A 460 -0.71 28.81 -22.22
CA ARG A 460 -1.29 30.13 -21.99
C ARG A 460 -1.86 30.20 -20.57
N THR A 461 -1.38 31.15 -19.79
CA THR A 461 -1.89 31.35 -18.43
C THR A 461 -3.27 32.01 -18.42
N PRO A 462 -4.09 31.78 -17.39
CA PRO A 462 -5.36 32.47 -17.18
C PRO A 462 -5.23 34.00 -17.16
N PHE A 463 -6.37 34.70 -17.25
CA PHE A 463 -6.45 36.17 -17.16
C PHE A 463 -6.32 36.71 -15.72
N MET A 464 -5.43 36.12 -14.92
CA MET A 464 -5.16 36.54 -13.54
C MET A 464 -3.74 36.14 -13.13
N PRO A 465 -3.09 36.92 -12.24
CA PRO A 465 -1.75 36.59 -11.79
C PRO A 465 -1.76 35.36 -10.87
N GLY A 466 -0.75 34.50 -11.01
CA GLY A 466 -0.67 33.27 -10.22
C GLY A 466 0.56 32.41 -10.52
N TYR A 467 0.57 31.23 -9.92
CA TYR A 467 1.62 30.24 -9.98
C TYR A 467 1.21 29.10 -10.89
N LEU A 468 2.13 28.67 -11.74
CA LEU A 468 1.95 27.55 -12.65
C LEU A 468 2.79 26.36 -12.18
N HIS A 469 2.13 25.23 -11.97
CA HIS A 469 2.75 23.93 -11.74
C HIS A 469 2.47 23.03 -12.94
N LEU A 470 3.51 22.44 -13.53
CA LEU A 470 3.42 21.52 -14.65
C LEU A 470 3.94 20.15 -14.22
N ALA A 471 3.06 19.16 -14.24
CA ALA A 471 3.37 17.77 -13.91
C ALA A 471 3.20 16.90 -15.17
N TYR A 472 4.22 16.14 -15.50
CA TYR A 472 4.24 15.22 -16.63
C TYR A 472 4.21 13.78 -16.14
N ILE A 473 3.09 13.10 -16.35
CA ILE A 473 2.90 11.69 -16.06
C ILE A 473 3.41 10.87 -17.25
N GLN A 474 4.42 10.04 -17.01
CA GLN A 474 5.08 9.24 -18.02
C GLN A 474 4.41 7.86 -18.17
N ALA A 475 4.76 7.14 -19.24
CA ALA A 475 4.15 5.84 -19.56
C ALA A 475 4.43 4.76 -18.50
N ASP A 476 5.52 4.87 -17.75
CA ASP A 476 5.83 4.00 -16.61
C ASP A 476 5.15 4.42 -15.30
N GLY A 477 4.33 5.49 -15.34
CA GLY A 477 3.62 6.04 -14.20
C GLY A 477 4.39 7.09 -13.41
N SER A 478 5.71 7.23 -13.58
CA SER A 478 6.47 8.28 -12.86
C SER A 478 6.01 9.68 -13.24
N VAL A 479 6.18 10.63 -12.30
CA VAL A 479 5.76 12.03 -12.47
C VAL A 479 6.98 12.93 -12.48
N VAL A 480 7.12 13.75 -13.52
CA VAL A 480 8.18 14.76 -13.65
C VAL A 480 7.60 16.15 -13.51
N HIS A 481 8.19 16.97 -12.65
CA HIS A 481 7.79 18.35 -12.45
C HIS A 481 8.52 19.26 -13.42
N LEU A 482 7.94 19.53 -14.59
CA LEU A 482 8.56 20.38 -15.61
C LEU A 482 8.65 21.85 -15.20
N ARG A 483 7.73 22.29 -14.33
CA ARG A 483 7.74 23.61 -13.73
C ARG A 483 7.02 23.57 -12.39
N GLN A 484 7.57 24.25 -11.39
CA GLN A 484 6.99 24.37 -10.07
C GLN A 484 7.50 25.64 -9.40
N SER A 485 6.83 26.11 -8.35
CA SER A 485 7.30 27.25 -7.58
C SER A 485 8.52 26.88 -6.74
N ASP A 486 9.64 27.54 -7.01
CA ASP A 486 10.90 27.44 -6.27
C ASP A 486 11.59 28.80 -6.16
N ALA A 487 12.80 28.88 -5.61
CA ALA A 487 13.53 30.15 -5.45
C ALA A 487 13.72 30.92 -6.78
N THR A 488 13.75 30.24 -7.92
CA THR A 488 13.94 30.86 -9.26
C THR A 488 12.62 31.31 -9.89
N THR A 489 11.50 30.72 -9.47
CA THR A 489 10.16 30.91 -10.06
C THR A 489 9.11 31.30 -9.03
N LEU A 490 9.53 31.82 -7.87
CA LEU A 490 8.66 32.19 -6.74
C LEU A 490 7.76 33.41 -7.04
N GLN A 491 7.92 34.02 -8.20
CA GLN A 491 7.12 35.16 -8.65
C GLN A 491 5.91 34.69 -9.45
N THR A 492 4.80 35.40 -9.29
CA THR A 492 3.58 35.13 -10.06
C THR A 492 3.80 35.45 -11.54
N LEU A 493 3.27 34.59 -12.41
CA LEU A 493 3.13 34.86 -13.84
C LEU A 493 2.07 35.93 -14.08
N GLN A 494 2.26 36.74 -15.12
CA GLN A 494 1.31 37.77 -15.51
C GLN A 494 0.09 37.16 -16.23
N PRO A 495 -1.09 37.79 -16.14
CA PRO A 495 -2.28 37.37 -16.88
C PRO A 495 -2.02 37.15 -18.38
N GLY A 496 -2.48 36.04 -18.94
CA GLY A 496 -2.39 35.77 -20.38
C GLY A 496 -0.97 35.56 -20.91
N SER A 497 0.03 35.39 -20.04
CA SER A 497 1.40 35.03 -20.43
C SER A 497 1.43 33.75 -21.28
N HIS A 498 2.29 33.74 -22.29
CA HIS A 498 2.58 32.59 -23.12
C HIS A 498 3.94 32.00 -22.72
N LEU A 499 3.96 30.70 -22.43
CA LEU A 499 5.16 29.98 -22.03
C LEU A 499 5.40 28.84 -22.99
N ARG A 500 6.61 28.79 -23.55
CA ARG A 500 7.06 27.69 -24.40
C ARG A 500 8.15 26.91 -23.67
N LEU A 501 8.02 25.59 -23.59
CA LEU A 501 8.93 24.72 -22.85
C LEU A 501 9.32 23.51 -23.69
N GLY A 502 10.56 23.02 -23.54
CA GLY A 502 11.01 21.77 -24.16
C GLY A 502 11.73 21.91 -25.49
N ASP A 503 11.81 23.11 -26.06
CA ASP A 503 12.57 23.41 -27.29
C ASP A 503 13.98 23.95 -27.03
N GLY A 504 14.35 24.15 -25.76
CA GLY A 504 15.62 24.77 -25.38
C GLY A 504 15.66 26.29 -25.54
N SER A 505 14.55 26.93 -25.95
CA SER A 505 14.46 28.37 -26.07
C SER A 505 14.57 29.05 -24.69
N SER A 506 14.98 30.32 -24.68
CA SER A 506 15.13 31.13 -23.46
C SER A 506 16.03 30.51 -22.37
N GLY A 507 16.96 29.62 -22.76
CA GLY A 507 17.85 28.91 -21.83
C GLY A 507 17.19 27.77 -21.06
N GLY A 508 15.98 27.36 -21.44
CA GLY A 508 15.27 26.22 -20.85
C GLY A 508 15.81 24.86 -21.31
N PRO A 509 15.33 23.76 -20.72
CA PRO A 509 15.69 22.41 -21.16
C PRO A 509 15.04 22.03 -22.49
N LYS A 510 15.70 21.14 -23.25
CA LYS A 510 15.08 20.39 -24.35
C LYS A 510 14.45 19.11 -23.80
N TYR A 511 13.22 18.79 -24.15
CA TYR A 511 12.57 17.53 -23.75
C TYR A 511 12.57 16.56 -24.92
N ARG A 512 13.14 15.37 -24.74
CA ARG A 512 13.23 14.34 -25.78
C ARG A 512 12.36 13.15 -25.42
N LEU A 513 11.72 12.56 -26.44
CA LEU A 513 10.99 11.31 -26.28
C LEU A 513 11.96 10.14 -26.15
N SER A 514 11.74 9.27 -25.18
CA SER A 514 12.51 8.03 -25.00
C SER A 514 11.66 6.94 -24.35
N PRO A 515 12.05 5.65 -24.47
CA PRO A 515 11.32 4.57 -23.84
C PRO A 515 11.30 4.67 -22.29
N PRO A 516 10.27 4.12 -21.61
CA PRO A 516 9.14 3.42 -22.20
C PRO A 516 8.14 4.38 -22.84
N TYR A 517 7.66 3.99 -24.01
CA TYR A 517 6.63 4.72 -24.73
C TYR A 517 5.24 4.24 -24.31
N GLY A 518 4.24 5.10 -24.44
CA GLY A 518 2.86 4.73 -24.17
C GLY A 518 1.98 5.94 -23.89
N ARG A 519 0.94 5.73 -23.08
CA ARG A 519 0.02 6.79 -22.70
C ARG A 519 0.68 7.69 -21.66
N GLU A 520 0.85 8.95 -22.01
CA GLU A 520 1.44 9.99 -21.15
C GLU A 520 0.46 11.16 -20.99
N MET A 521 0.67 11.99 -19.97
CA MET A 521 -0.22 13.11 -19.68
C MET A 521 0.52 14.29 -19.08
N MET A 522 0.34 15.47 -19.68
CA MET A 522 0.71 16.75 -19.10
C MET A 522 -0.47 17.30 -18.31
N ILE A 523 -0.21 17.79 -17.11
CA ILE A 523 -1.18 18.50 -16.26
C ILE A 523 -0.61 19.87 -15.94
N ALA A 524 -1.34 20.93 -16.31
CA ALA A 524 -1.07 22.28 -15.86
C ALA A 524 -2.04 22.67 -14.75
N ILE A 525 -1.49 23.01 -13.58
CA ILE A 525 -2.25 23.48 -12.43
C ILE A 525 -1.87 24.94 -12.20
N PHE A 526 -2.84 25.83 -12.35
CA PHE A 526 -2.67 27.26 -12.09
C PHE A 526 -3.37 27.64 -10.79
N SER A 527 -2.69 28.42 -9.95
CA SER A 527 -3.19 28.72 -8.60
C SER A 527 -2.73 30.09 -8.11
N ARG A 528 -3.51 30.75 -7.25
CA ARG A 528 -3.14 32.08 -6.70
C ARG A 528 -2.00 32.04 -5.68
N SER A 529 -1.66 30.86 -5.16
CA SER A 529 -0.58 30.63 -4.21
C SER A 529 0.19 29.36 -4.59
N PRO A 530 1.49 29.24 -4.27
CA PRO A 530 2.31 28.09 -4.68
C PRO A 530 1.68 26.76 -4.34
N LEU A 531 1.51 25.87 -5.35
CA LEU A 531 0.75 24.60 -5.19
C LEU A 531 1.16 23.83 -3.93
N PHE A 532 2.47 23.69 -3.74
CA PHE A 532 3.10 23.05 -2.59
C PHE A 532 3.87 24.06 -1.75
N SER A 533 3.99 23.80 -0.43
CA SER A 533 4.75 24.64 0.49
C SER A 533 6.26 24.58 0.27
N THR A 534 6.74 23.46 -0.28
CA THR A 534 8.15 23.24 -0.65
C THR A 534 8.20 22.68 -2.07
N PRO A 535 9.22 23.02 -2.87
CA PRO A 535 9.44 22.38 -4.16
C PRO A 535 9.50 20.86 -4.02
N ARG A 536 8.84 20.16 -4.95
CA ARG A 536 8.88 18.70 -5.12
C ARG A 536 10.20 18.29 -5.75
N ARG A 537 10.56 17.02 -5.61
CA ARG A 537 11.70 16.44 -6.35
C ARG A 537 11.44 16.58 -7.85
N GLN A 538 12.48 16.68 -8.67
CA GLN A 538 12.29 16.84 -10.12
C GLN A 538 11.48 15.68 -10.73
N MET A 539 11.67 14.47 -10.19
CA MET A 539 10.94 13.26 -10.54
C MET A 539 10.54 12.54 -9.24
N GLU A 540 9.32 12.02 -9.22
CA GLU A 540 8.78 11.26 -8.09
C GLU A 540 7.84 10.15 -8.57
N THR A 541 7.48 9.26 -7.64
CA THR A 541 6.47 8.25 -7.92
C THR A 541 5.09 8.89 -8.04
N GLU A 542 4.19 8.26 -8.79
CA GLU A 542 2.81 8.67 -8.90
C GLU A 542 2.11 8.78 -7.54
N ARG A 543 2.49 7.92 -6.60
CA ARG A 543 1.92 7.95 -5.25
C ARG A 543 2.35 9.19 -4.49
N GLU A 544 3.65 9.52 -4.49
CA GLU A 544 4.17 10.71 -3.84
C GLU A 544 3.48 11.95 -4.38
N PHE A 545 3.34 12.04 -5.71
CA PHE A 545 2.66 13.13 -6.39
C PHE A 545 1.18 13.24 -6.03
N LEU A 546 0.40 12.18 -6.25
CA LEU A 546 -1.05 12.19 -6.02
C LEU A 546 -1.40 12.41 -4.55
N THR A 547 -0.57 11.92 -3.62
CA THR A 547 -0.76 12.18 -2.18
C THR A 547 -0.55 13.66 -1.87
N ALA A 548 0.56 14.24 -2.33
CA ALA A 548 0.85 15.65 -2.13
C ALA A 548 -0.20 16.55 -2.81
N LEU A 549 -0.65 16.18 -4.01
CA LEU A 549 -1.66 16.91 -4.76
C LEU A 549 -3.00 16.93 -4.01
N ARG A 550 -3.50 15.79 -3.52
CA ARG A 550 -4.74 15.76 -2.72
C ARG A 550 -4.61 16.62 -1.46
N GLN A 551 -3.48 16.53 -0.77
CA GLN A 551 -3.23 17.35 0.41
C GLN A 551 -3.24 18.84 0.10
N SER A 552 -2.67 19.26 -1.04
CA SER A 552 -2.60 20.68 -1.43
C SER A 552 -3.94 21.26 -1.92
N LEU A 553 -4.84 20.40 -2.39
CA LEU A 553 -6.21 20.79 -2.75
C LEU A 553 -7.12 20.95 -1.52
N VAL A 554 -6.87 20.17 -0.45
CA VAL A 554 -7.65 20.23 0.80
C VAL A 554 -7.10 21.28 1.77
N ALA A 555 -5.78 21.42 1.88
CA ALA A 555 -5.13 22.34 2.80
C ALA A 555 -4.63 23.60 2.08
N ASN A 556 -4.95 24.79 2.58
CA ASN A 556 -4.26 26.02 2.19
C ASN A 556 -2.94 26.12 2.98
N PRO A 557 -1.75 25.89 2.38
CA PRO A 557 -0.49 25.88 3.11
C PRO A 557 -0.10 27.25 3.71
N LEU A 558 -0.78 28.34 3.33
CA LEU A 558 -0.52 29.70 3.81
C LEU A 558 -1.54 30.23 4.83
N GLY A 559 -2.48 29.40 5.29
CA GLY A 559 -3.31 29.67 6.47
C GLY A 559 -4.29 30.87 6.43
N ASN A 560 -4.39 31.59 5.30
CA ASN A 560 -5.30 32.75 5.19
C ASN A 560 -6.67 32.35 4.64
N GLU A 561 -7.74 32.90 5.21
CA GLU A 561 -9.16 32.49 5.09
C GLU A 561 -9.82 32.65 3.70
N SER A 562 -9.08 32.99 2.65
CA SER A 562 -9.62 33.08 1.29
C SER A 562 -9.57 31.74 0.58
N ILE A 563 -10.70 31.32 -0.02
CA ILE A 563 -10.79 30.15 -0.91
C ILE A 563 -9.65 30.20 -1.94
N ARG A 564 -8.80 29.17 -1.90
CA ARG A 564 -7.67 29.04 -2.81
C ARG A 564 -8.19 28.75 -4.22
N MET A 565 -8.13 29.73 -5.12
CA MET A 565 -8.51 29.51 -6.50
C MET A 565 -7.44 28.65 -7.18
N ILE A 566 -7.87 27.48 -7.63
CA ILE A 566 -7.07 26.50 -8.36
C ILE A 566 -7.86 26.10 -9.60
N THR A 567 -7.24 26.22 -10.75
CA THR A 567 -7.77 25.77 -12.03
C THR A 567 -6.74 24.84 -12.66
N ALA A 568 -7.18 23.83 -13.38
CA ALA A 568 -6.27 22.94 -14.08
C ALA A 568 -6.71 22.73 -15.52
N ASP A 569 -5.76 22.34 -16.35
CA ASP A 569 -6.00 21.76 -17.66
C ASP A 569 -5.04 20.59 -17.85
N TYR A 570 -5.34 19.71 -18.79
CA TYR A 570 -4.47 18.59 -19.09
C TYR A 570 -4.46 18.29 -20.58
N HIS A 571 -3.36 17.70 -21.03
CA HIS A 571 -3.26 17.14 -22.37
C HIS A 571 -2.71 15.72 -22.28
N SER A 572 -3.41 14.76 -22.87
CA SER A 572 -2.91 13.40 -23.02
C SER A 572 -2.24 13.20 -24.36
N LEU A 573 -1.23 12.35 -24.42
CA LEU A 573 -0.58 11.94 -25.66
C LEU A 573 -0.21 10.45 -25.60
N GLU A 574 -0.01 9.85 -26.77
CA GLU A 574 0.47 8.48 -26.88
C GLU A 574 1.83 8.51 -27.59
N THR A 575 2.90 8.31 -26.83
CA THR A 575 4.27 8.31 -27.36
C THR A 575 4.58 6.97 -27.99
N GLN A 576 5.46 6.98 -28.99
CA GLN A 576 5.99 5.81 -29.66
C GLN A 576 7.40 6.06 -30.17
N GLU A 577 8.07 5.01 -30.63
CA GLU A 577 9.35 5.17 -31.31
C GLU A 577 9.17 6.05 -32.56
N GLY A 578 9.96 7.11 -32.67
CA GLY A 578 9.88 8.05 -33.78
C GLY A 578 8.75 9.09 -33.69
N GLY A 579 8.11 9.30 -32.53
CA GLY A 579 7.24 10.46 -32.31
C GLY A 579 6.03 10.24 -31.41
N ILE A 580 4.91 10.88 -31.75
CA ILE A 580 3.65 10.86 -30.99
C ILE A 580 2.52 10.49 -31.96
N LYS A 581 1.55 9.70 -31.48
CA LYS A 581 0.37 9.27 -32.22
C LYS A 581 -0.83 10.19 -32.01
#